data_AF-A0A8T4DG00-F1
#
_entry.id   AF-A0A8T4DG00-F1
#
_cell.length_a   1.000
_cell.length_b   1.000
_cell.length_c   1.000
_cell.angle_alpha   90.00
_cell.angle_beta   90.00
_cell.angle_gamma   90.00
#
_symmetry.space_group_name_H-M   'P 1'
#
loop_
_entity.id
_entity.type
_entity.pdbx_description
1 polymer ?
#
loop_
_entity_poly.entity_id
_entity_poly.type
_entity_poly.pdbx_seq_one_letter_code
_entity_poly.pdbx_strand_id
1 'polypeptide(L)'
;MPVDATINSAQLKLYGGPFLPEEGGDVSAFYVLDDSWREHGLTYNNRPNSSKTLTYTVENISSRSWYTWDITEDVRDTFLTDKVLTEALVCENTVRETWIRFYSRDLVVIYPESDNRPKLEVTYTIPITPTPTPARSYFNPTYNI
;
A
#
# COMPACT_ATOMS: atom_id res chain seq x y z
N MET A 1 -10.17 -6.89 3.26
CA MET A 1 -9.27 -7.94 3.76
C MET A 1 -9.89 -8.56 5.01
N PRO A 2 -9.79 -9.88 5.22
CA PRO A 2 -10.32 -10.54 6.43
C PRO A 2 -9.75 -9.91 7.70
N VAL A 3 -10.56 -9.75 8.75
CA VAL A 3 -10.18 -9.03 9.99
C VAL A 3 -9.07 -9.73 10.79
N ASP A 4 -8.92 -11.03 10.59
CA ASP A 4 -7.95 -11.92 11.22
C ASP A 4 -6.72 -12.19 10.32
N ALA A 5 -6.62 -11.52 9.17
CA ALA A 5 -5.50 -11.69 8.27
C ALA A 5 -4.18 -11.16 8.86
N THR A 6 -3.10 -11.91 8.66
CA THR A 6 -1.73 -11.45 8.91
C THR A 6 -1.10 -10.99 7.60
N ILE A 7 -0.64 -9.74 7.53
CA ILE A 7 0.00 -9.15 6.35
C ILE A 7 1.43 -9.68 6.21
N ASN A 8 1.68 -10.39 5.11
CA ASN A 8 3.00 -10.94 4.81
C ASN A 8 3.84 -9.95 4.01
N SER A 9 3.24 -9.30 2.99
CA SER A 9 3.88 -8.24 2.21
C SER A 9 2.86 -7.25 1.65
N ALA A 10 3.28 -6.01 1.43
CA ALA A 10 2.53 -5.03 0.66
C ALA A 10 3.44 -4.20 -0.25
N GLN A 11 3.03 -4.07 -1.51
CA GLN A 11 3.79 -3.35 -2.55
C GLN A 11 2.91 -2.28 -3.19
N LEU A 12 3.33 -1.02 -3.09
CA LEU A 12 2.77 0.08 -3.87
C LEU A 12 3.45 0.11 -5.23
N LYS A 13 2.67 0.01 -6.31
CA LYS A 13 3.18 0.01 -7.68
C LYS A 13 2.62 1.18 -8.46
N LEU A 14 3.51 1.98 -9.03
CA LEU A 14 3.15 3.11 -9.89
C LEU A 14 3.85 2.98 -11.23
N TYR A 15 3.10 3.22 -12.30
CA TYR A 15 3.66 3.34 -13.63
C TYR A 15 3.95 4.81 -13.91
N GLY A 16 5.17 5.12 -14.36
CA GLY A 16 5.59 6.50 -14.54
C GLY A 16 7.03 6.60 -14.98
N GLY A 17 7.59 7.79 -14.93
CA GLY A 17 8.96 8.07 -15.32
C GLY A 17 9.29 9.56 -15.33
N PRO A 18 10.52 9.91 -15.71
CA PRO A 18 10.89 11.31 -15.88
C PRO A 18 10.15 11.93 -17.07
N PHE A 19 9.87 13.23 -17.00
CA PHE A 19 9.21 13.97 -18.08
C PHE A 19 10.11 14.12 -19.30
N LEU A 20 11.40 14.41 -19.08
CA LEU A 20 12.42 14.44 -20.12
C LEU A 20 13.43 13.28 -19.94
N PRO A 21 14.06 12.83 -21.04
CA PRO A 21 15.16 11.87 -20.95
C PRO A 21 16.26 12.39 -20.01
N GLU A 22 16.89 11.49 -19.25
CA GLU A 22 18.01 11.79 -18.35
C GLU A 22 17.67 12.66 -17.12
N GLU A 23 16.41 13.06 -16.92
CA GLU A 23 15.92 13.75 -15.71
C GLU A 23 15.42 12.76 -14.66
N GLY A 24 16.19 11.70 -14.42
CA GLY A 24 15.83 10.73 -13.41
C GLY A 24 16.04 11.26 -11.98
N GLY A 25 15.45 10.57 -11.02
CA GLY A 25 15.59 10.90 -9.61
C GLY A 25 15.19 9.76 -8.70
N ASP A 26 15.69 9.82 -7.48
CA ASP A 26 15.38 8.86 -6.43
C ASP A 26 14.08 9.31 -5.75
N VAL A 27 13.07 8.43 -5.75
CA VAL A 27 11.76 8.68 -5.14
C VAL A 27 11.54 7.74 -3.97
N SER A 28 11.31 8.32 -2.80
CA SER A 28 10.97 7.62 -1.56
C SER A 28 9.48 7.71 -1.30
N ALA A 29 8.91 6.66 -0.69
CA ALA A 29 7.58 6.67 -0.10
C ALA A 29 7.68 6.84 1.43
N PHE A 30 6.80 7.65 1.99
CA PHE A 30 6.72 7.90 3.42
C PHE A 30 5.28 7.81 3.91
N TYR A 31 5.07 7.02 4.95
CA TYR A 31 3.79 6.93 5.61
C TYR A 31 3.36 8.26 6.24
N VAL A 32 2.08 8.59 6.06
CA VAL A 32 1.44 9.80 6.56
C VAL A 32 0.27 9.42 7.46
N LEU A 33 0.36 9.78 8.74
CA LEU A 33 -0.70 9.51 9.72
C LEU A 33 -1.92 10.42 9.58
N ASP A 34 -1.75 11.63 9.04
CA ASP A 34 -2.85 12.56 8.82
C ASP A 34 -3.45 12.36 7.43
N ASP A 35 -4.58 11.66 7.41
CA ASP A 35 -5.41 11.35 6.26
C ASP A 35 -6.62 12.28 6.12
N SER A 36 -6.71 13.33 6.95
CA SER A 36 -7.87 14.23 7.02
C SER A 36 -7.95 15.25 5.87
N TRP A 37 -6.94 15.25 4.99
CA TRP A 37 -6.84 16.18 3.89
C TRP A 37 -7.91 15.92 2.81
N ARG A 38 -8.26 16.97 2.09
CA ARG A 38 -9.20 16.90 0.96
C ARG A 38 -8.43 17.07 -0.34
N GLU A 39 -8.79 16.27 -1.35
CA GLU A 39 -8.12 16.24 -2.65
C GLU A 39 -7.89 17.62 -3.27
N HIS A 40 -8.88 18.51 -3.18
CA HIS A 40 -8.81 19.87 -3.73
C HIS A 40 -8.38 20.94 -2.72
N GLY A 41 -8.14 20.57 -1.46
CA GLY A 41 -7.76 21.47 -0.38
C GLY A 41 -6.26 21.44 -0.05
N LEU A 42 -5.51 20.49 -0.62
CA LEU A 42 -4.08 20.33 -0.35
C LEU A 42 -3.26 21.37 -1.11
N THR A 43 -2.32 21.98 -0.40
CA THR A 43 -1.32 22.93 -0.86
C THR A 43 0.02 22.52 -0.26
N TYR A 44 1.12 23.09 -0.76
CA TYR A 44 2.41 22.85 -0.12
C TYR A 44 2.41 23.25 1.37
N ASN A 45 1.70 24.32 1.75
CA ASN A 45 1.75 24.87 3.11
C ASN A 45 0.92 24.10 4.14
N ASN A 46 -0.12 23.39 3.71
CA ASN A 46 -1.00 22.60 4.58
C ASN A 46 -0.87 21.09 4.32
N ARG A 47 0.21 20.66 3.66
CA ARG A 47 0.49 19.24 3.47
C ARG A 47 0.70 18.58 4.85
N PRO A 48 0.18 17.37 5.06
CA PRO A 48 0.53 16.55 6.22
C PRO A 48 2.05 16.42 6.37
N ASN A 49 2.52 16.38 7.62
CA ASN A 49 3.88 15.95 7.87
C ASN A 49 3.94 14.44 7.59
N SER A 50 4.76 14.06 6.61
CA SER A 50 5.14 12.65 6.48
C SER A 50 5.94 12.23 7.72
N SER A 51 5.77 10.97 8.14
CA SER A 51 6.61 10.43 9.19
C SER A 51 8.08 10.58 8.76
N LYS A 52 8.97 10.98 9.67
CA LYS A 52 10.41 11.11 9.38
C LYS A 52 11.11 9.76 9.20
N THR A 53 10.41 8.67 9.45
CA THR A 53 10.93 7.31 9.36
C THR A 53 10.66 6.82 7.94
N LEU A 54 11.71 6.55 7.17
CA LEU A 54 11.59 5.86 5.89
C LEU A 54 10.96 4.48 6.13
N THR A 55 9.86 4.15 5.44
CA THR A 55 9.36 2.76 5.42
C THR A 55 10.11 1.90 4.38
N TYR A 56 10.91 2.53 3.51
CA TYR A 56 11.84 1.96 2.52
C TYR A 56 11.25 1.24 1.29
N THR A 57 11.41 1.87 0.13
CA THR A 57 12.33 1.44 -0.95
C THR A 57 12.63 2.72 -1.75
N VAL A 58 13.88 3.08 -1.95
CA VAL A 58 14.18 4.22 -2.84
C VAL A 58 14.17 3.69 -4.26
N GLU A 59 13.28 4.20 -5.09
CA GLU A 59 13.21 3.81 -6.49
C GLU A 59 13.95 4.83 -7.35
N ASN A 60 14.92 4.35 -8.12
CA ASN A 60 15.63 5.19 -9.08
C ASN A 60 14.78 5.30 -10.36
N ILE A 61 14.06 6.40 -10.46
CA ILE A 61 13.17 6.68 -11.56
C ILE A 61 13.98 7.22 -12.74
N SER A 62 14.43 6.35 -13.65
CA SER A 62 15.29 6.73 -14.78
C SER A 62 14.64 6.57 -16.16
N SER A 63 13.49 5.91 -16.25
CA SER A 63 12.80 5.65 -17.51
C SER A 63 11.30 5.47 -17.28
N ARG A 64 10.53 5.21 -18.35
CA ARG A 64 9.10 4.99 -18.21
C ARG A 64 8.81 3.50 -17.94
N SER A 65 8.52 3.17 -16.69
CA SER A 65 8.36 1.78 -16.21
C SER A 65 7.40 1.68 -15.01
N TRP A 66 7.17 0.46 -14.56
CA TRP A 66 6.62 0.18 -13.24
C TRP A 66 7.70 0.30 -12.17
N TYR A 67 7.38 1.04 -11.12
CA TYR A 67 8.20 1.24 -9.93
C TYR A 67 7.47 0.73 -8.70
N THR A 68 8.20 0.16 -7.74
CA THR A 68 7.59 -0.56 -6.61
C THR A 68 8.20 -0.11 -5.29
N TRP A 69 7.37 0.29 -4.35
CA TRP A 69 7.77 0.57 -2.98
C TRP A 69 7.27 -0.56 -2.08
N ASP A 70 8.15 -1.16 -1.29
CA ASP A 70 7.74 -2.00 -0.16
C ASP A 70 7.21 -1.09 0.95
N ILE A 71 5.94 -1.26 1.28
CA ILE A 71 5.22 -0.50 2.31
C ILE A 71 4.53 -1.47 3.28
N THR A 72 5.13 -2.64 3.48
CA THR A 72 4.54 -3.72 4.28
C THR A 72 4.21 -3.27 5.70
N GLU A 73 5.09 -2.52 6.35
CA GLU A 73 4.86 -2.05 7.71
C GLU A 73 3.75 -0.99 7.78
N ASP A 74 3.69 -0.05 6.82
CA ASP A 74 2.63 0.97 6.77
C ASP A 74 1.25 0.32 6.61
N VAL A 75 1.16 -0.71 5.77
CA VAL A 75 -0.08 -1.48 5.59
C VAL A 75 -0.44 -2.28 6.84
N ARG A 76 0.53 -2.79 7.60
CA ARG A 76 0.26 -3.44 8.88
C ARG A 76 -0.28 -2.46 9.91
N ASP A 77 0.34 -1.29 10.04
CA ASP A 77 -0.04 -0.26 11.00
C ASP A 77 -1.44 0.29 10.69
N THR A 78 -1.72 0.62 9.43
CA THR A 78 -3.05 1.09 8.99
C THR A 78 -4.11 0.00 9.14
N PHE A 79 -3.77 -1.26 8.87
CA PHE A 79 -4.74 -2.36 8.98
C PHE A 79 -5.22 -2.58 10.42
N LEU A 80 -4.37 -2.33 11.41
CA LEU A 80 -4.69 -2.40 12.84
C LEU A 80 -5.42 -1.17 13.38
N THR A 81 -5.46 -0.08 12.61
CA THR A 81 -6.03 1.20 13.02
C THR A 81 -7.30 1.54 12.23
N ASP A 82 -7.27 2.54 11.36
CA ASP A 82 -8.43 3.07 10.62
C ASP A 82 -8.60 2.42 9.24
N LYS A 83 -7.61 1.67 8.76
CA LYS A 83 -7.55 1.03 7.44
C LYS A 83 -7.50 2.05 6.29
N VAL A 84 -7.03 3.26 6.56
CA VAL A 84 -6.76 4.29 5.56
C VAL A 84 -5.25 4.45 5.42
N LEU A 85 -4.73 4.12 4.23
CA LEU A 85 -3.32 4.29 3.91
C LEU A 85 -3.10 5.61 3.18
N THR A 86 -2.22 6.45 3.71
CA THR A 86 -1.73 7.66 3.04
C THR A 86 -0.21 7.60 2.91
N GLU A 87 0.28 7.66 1.67
CA GLU A 87 1.71 7.68 1.35
C GLU A 87 2.11 9.00 0.68
N ALA A 88 3.21 9.59 1.13
CA ALA A 88 3.83 10.74 0.49
C ALA A 88 5.03 10.29 -0.35
N LEU A 89 5.01 10.60 -1.65
CA LEU A 89 6.14 10.37 -2.54
C LEU A 89 7.03 11.62 -2.61
N VAL A 90 8.31 11.46 -2.33
CA VAL A 90 9.27 12.56 -2.28
C VAL A 90 10.46 12.25 -3.16
N CYS A 91 10.78 13.16 -4.07
CA CYS A 91 12.00 13.11 -4.87
C CYS A 91 13.17 13.65 -4.04
N GLU A 92 14.17 12.82 -3.75
CA GLU A 92 15.30 13.15 -2.87
C GLU A 92 16.51 13.71 -3.63
N ASN A 93 16.68 13.34 -4.91
CA ASN A 93 17.78 13.86 -5.74
C ASN A 93 17.40 15.17 -6.43
N THR A 94 18.07 16.25 -6.07
CA THR A 94 17.92 17.58 -6.69
C THR A 94 19.27 18.17 -7.09
N VAL A 95 20.08 17.43 -7.86
CA VAL A 95 21.25 18.05 -8.54
C VAL A 95 20.82 19.03 -9.64
N ARG A 96 19.58 18.90 -10.13
CA ARG A 96 18.88 19.79 -11.04
C ARG A 96 17.38 19.67 -10.80
N GLU A 97 16.59 20.61 -11.33
CA GLU A 97 15.14 20.47 -11.39
C GLU A 97 14.81 19.22 -12.22
N THR A 98 14.06 18.29 -11.62
CA THR A 98 13.66 17.02 -12.22
C THR A 98 12.16 16.89 -12.10
N TRP A 99 11.49 16.52 -13.19
CA TRP A 99 10.04 16.32 -13.21
C TRP A 99 9.72 14.83 -13.35
N ILE A 100 9.31 14.20 -12.25
CA ILE A 100 8.84 12.81 -12.26
C ILE A 100 7.32 12.80 -12.25
N ARG A 101 6.71 11.94 -13.08
CA ARG A 101 5.25 11.82 -13.20
C ARG A 101 4.83 10.37 -13.16
N PHE A 102 3.76 10.11 -12.43
CA PHE A 102 3.10 8.81 -12.37
C PHE A 102 1.67 8.92 -12.89
N TYR A 103 1.16 7.81 -13.43
CA TYR A 103 -0.24 7.68 -13.80
C TYR A 103 -1.11 7.66 -12.54
N SER A 104 -2.26 8.36 -12.59
CA SER A 104 -3.22 8.41 -11.48
C SER A 104 -4.37 7.44 -11.69
N ARG A 105 -5.24 7.30 -10.67
CA ARG A 105 -6.49 6.51 -10.77
C ARG A 105 -7.42 7.03 -11.88
N ASP A 106 -7.32 8.31 -12.21
CA ASP A 106 -8.19 9.00 -13.18
C ASP A 106 -7.67 8.87 -14.61
N LEU A 107 -6.67 7.99 -14.83
CA LEU A 107 -6.25 7.59 -16.16
C LEU A 107 -7.46 7.09 -16.97
N VAL A 108 -7.67 7.71 -18.13
CA VAL A 108 -8.60 7.22 -19.14
C VAL A 108 -7.95 6.05 -19.86
N VAL A 109 -8.50 4.85 -19.65
CA VAL A 109 -8.04 3.61 -20.26
C VAL A 109 -8.85 3.35 -21.54
N ILE A 110 -8.17 3.33 -22.69
CA ILE A 110 -8.80 2.99 -23.98
C ILE A 110 -8.72 1.48 -24.22
N TYR A 111 -7.64 0.83 -23.75
CA TYR A 111 -7.45 -0.62 -23.86
C TYR A 111 -6.99 -1.24 -22.53
N PRO A 112 -7.44 -2.45 -22.14
CA PRO A 112 -7.09 -3.04 -20.84
C PRO A 112 -5.59 -3.17 -20.57
N GLU A 113 -4.78 -3.46 -21.59
CA GLU A 113 -3.31 -3.55 -21.50
C GLU A 113 -2.63 -2.19 -21.23
N SER A 114 -3.37 -1.09 -21.41
CA SER A 114 -2.95 0.26 -21.06
C SER A 114 -3.39 0.69 -19.66
N ASP A 115 -3.96 -0.22 -18.86
CA ASP A 115 -4.31 0.04 -17.47
C ASP A 115 -3.05 0.16 -16.59
N ASN A 116 -2.49 1.35 -16.63
CA ASN A 116 -1.31 1.79 -15.90
C ASN A 116 -1.68 2.51 -14.60
N ARG A 117 -2.91 2.33 -14.10
CA ARG A 117 -3.34 2.94 -12.83
C ARG A 117 -2.51 2.38 -11.65
N PRO A 118 -2.33 3.17 -10.58
CA PRO A 118 -1.70 2.73 -9.34
C PRO A 118 -2.27 1.41 -8.82
N LYS A 119 -1.42 0.56 -8.24
CA LYS A 119 -1.83 -0.73 -7.65
C LYS A 119 -1.22 -0.88 -6.26
N LEU A 120 -2.00 -1.43 -5.34
CA LEU A 120 -1.53 -1.92 -4.06
C LEU A 120 -1.68 -3.44 -4.05
N GLU A 121 -0.57 -4.15 -4.06
CA GLU A 121 -0.55 -5.61 -4.02
C GLU A 121 -0.22 -6.09 -2.60
N VAL A 122 -1.15 -6.80 -1.97
CA VAL A 122 -1.00 -7.29 -0.59
C VAL A 122 -1.06 -8.81 -0.58
N THR A 123 -0.06 -9.44 0.03
CA THR A 123 -0.09 -10.86 0.35
C THR A 123 -0.35 -11.05 1.84
N TYR A 124 -1.24 -11.96 2.20
CA TYR A 124 -1.63 -12.20 3.58
C TYR A 124 -1.95 -13.67 3.83
N THR A 125 -1.93 -14.06 5.09
CA THR A 125 -2.39 -15.38 5.55
C THR A 125 -3.60 -15.22 6.46
N ILE A 126 -4.49 -16.22 6.47
CA ILE A 126 -5.61 -16.30 7.40
C ILE A 126 -5.35 -17.44 8.39
N PRO A 127 -5.55 -17.24 9.69
CA PRO A 127 -5.43 -18.31 10.66
C PRO A 127 -6.52 -19.36 10.41
N ILE A 128 -6.12 -20.63 10.36
CA ILE A 128 -7.09 -21.72 10.34
C ILE A 128 -7.72 -21.82 11.73
N THR A 129 -9.03 -21.62 11.84
CA THR A 129 -9.74 -21.96 13.08
C THR A 129 -9.86 -23.49 13.12
N PRO A 130 -9.33 -24.20 14.13
CA PRO A 130 -9.50 -25.64 14.21
C PRO A 130 -11.00 -25.95 14.34
N THR A 131 -11.52 -26.80 13.44
CA THR A 131 -12.90 -27.29 13.53
C THR A 131 -13.08 -27.97 14.89
N PRO A 132 -14.10 -27.58 15.70
CA PRO A 132 -14.34 -28.23 16.98
C PRO A 132 -14.54 -29.73 16.73
N THR A 133 -13.73 -30.56 17.38
CA THR A 133 -13.93 -32.01 17.35
C THR A 133 -15.30 -32.29 17.95
N PRO A 134 -16.21 -33.00 17.25
CA PRO A 134 -17.53 -33.29 17.80
C PRO A 134 -17.36 -34.04 19.13
N ALA A 135 -17.96 -33.51 20.19
CA ALA A 135 -17.97 -34.17 21.48
C ALA A 135 -18.64 -35.54 21.34
N ARG A 136 -17.98 -36.61 21.79
CA ARG A 136 -18.61 -37.93 21.91
C ARG A 136 -19.79 -37.82 22.86
N SER A 137 -21.02 -37.93 22.35
CA SER A 137 -22.19 -38.18 23.19
C SER A 137 -22.13 -39.64 23.66
N TYR A 138 -21.88 -39.84 24.94
CA TYR A 138 -22.08 -41.14 25.56
C TYR A 138 -23.57 -41.29 25.85
N PHE A 139 -24.26 -42.19 25.15
CA PHE A 139 -25.58 -42.66 25.56
C PHE A 139 -25.45 -43.37 26.91
N ASN A 140 -26.12 -42.85 27.94
CA ASN A 140 -26.22 -43.48 29.25
C ASN A 140 -27.60 -44.14 29.35
N PRO A 141 -27.77 -45.43 29.04
CA PRO A 141 -29.04 -46.10 29.25
C PRO A 141 -29.25 -46.25 30.76
N THR A 142 -30.16 -45.46 31.33
CA THR A 142 -30.66 -45.69 32.68
C THR A 142 -31.44 -47.00 32.69
N TYR A 143 -30.92 -48.00 33.40
CA TYR A 143 -31.69 -49.19 33.75
C TYR A 143 -32.66 -48.82 34.87
N ASN A 144 -33.97 -48.90 34.59
CA ASN A 144 -34.99 -48.90 35.63
C ASN A 144 -35.11 -50.31 36.18
N ILE A 145 -34.77 -50.47 37.46
CA ILE A 145 -35.06 -51.64 38.31
C ILE A 145 -36.47 -51.53 38.89
#